data_AF-A0ABC8BWZ9-F1
#
_entry.id   AF-A0ABC8BWZ9-F1
#
_cell.length_a   1.000
_cell.length_b   1.000
_cell.length_c   1.000
_cell.angle_alpha   90.00
_cell.angle_beta   90.00
_cell.angle_gamma   90.00
#
_symmetry.space_group_name_H-M   'P 1'
#
loop_
_entity.id
_entity.type
_entity.pdbx_description
1 polymer ?
#
loop_
_entity_poly.entity_id
_entity_poly.type
_entity_poly.pdbx_seq_one_letter_code
_entity_poly.pdbx_strand_id
1 'polypeptide(L)'
;MQASDALVALQISVYQERSALADFVRSSGPVKEWNALVREEAGRRQRSLEESDRTLDRAVPDEAPTEDQVRELRRALSRRAGISLAKQGSDPGA
;
A
#
# COMPACT_ATOMS: atom_id res chain seq x y z
N MET A 1 18.90 6.03 8.70
CA MET A 1 18.61 4.59 8.50
C MET A 1 18.18 4.36 7.06
N GLN A 2 18.71 3.34 6.37
CA GLN A 2 18.34 3.02 4.98
C GLN A 2 17.26 1.94 5.01
N ALA A 3 16.12 2.18 4.35
CA ALA A 3 15.08 1.18 4.20
C ALA A 3 15.55 0.05 3.27
N SER A 4 15.31 -1.22 3.63
CA SER A 4 15.60 -2.35 2.75
C SER A 4 14.71 -2.30 1.49
N ASP A 5 15.22 -2.81 0.37
CA ASP A 5 14.46 -2.79 -0.89
C ASP A 5 13.21 -3.68 -0.82
N ALA A 6 13.23 -4.74 -0.02
CA ALA A 6 12.08 -5.58 0.25
C ALA A 6 10.96 -4.81 0.99
N LEU A 7 11.31 -4.03 2.04
CA LEU A 7 10.32 -3.20 2.72
C LEU A 7 9.79 -2.08 1.83
N VAL A 8 10.65 -1.51 0.97
CA VAL A 8 10.21 -0.51 -0.02
C VAL A 8 9.23 -1.12 -1.02
N ALA A 9 9.51 -2.33 -1.53
CA ALA A 9 8.61 -3.05 -2.42
C ALA A 9 7.25 -3.33 -1.75
N LEU A 10 7.26 -3.77 -0.48
CA LEU A 10 6.04 -3.98 0.29
C LEU A 10 5.24 -2.68 0.49
N GLN A 11 5.91 -1.58 0.84
CA GLN A 11 5.26 -0.26 0.95
C GLN A 11 4.66 0.20 -0.38
N ILE A 12 5.31 -0.10 -1.51
CA ILE A 12 4.78 0.18 -2.85
C ILE A 12 3.53 -0.67 -3.12
N SER A 13 3.56 -1.98 -2.80
CA SER A 13 2.40 -2.87 -2.95
C SER A 13 1.20 -2.36 -2.17
N VAL A 14 1.39 -2.01 -0.90
CA VAL A 14 0.36 -1.41 -0.05
C VAL A 14 -0.26 -0.17 -0.72
N TYR A 15 0.56 0.74 -1.25
CA TYR A 15 0.04 1.93 -1.93
C TYR A 15 -0.73 1.60 -3.20
N GLN A 16 -0.25 0.66 -4.00
CA GLN A 16 -0.92 0.22 -5.23
C GLN A 16 -2.25 -0.46 -4.92
N GLU A 17 -2.29 -1.37 -3.95
CA GLU A 17 -3.51 -2.04 -3.51
C GLU A 17 -4.54 -1.05 -2.95
N ARG A 18 -4.08 -0.06 -2.17
CA ARG A 18 -4.94 1.01 -1.64
C ARG A 18 -5.51 1.88 -2.76
N SER A 19 -4.70 2.24 -3.76
CA SER A 19 -5.17 2.98 -4.93
C SER A 19 -6.18 2.15 -5.72
N ALA A 20 -5.85 0.89 -6.02
CA ALA A 20 -6.71 -0.01 -6.77
C ALA A 20 -8.05 -0.26 -6.08
N LEU A 21 -8.07 -0.36 -4.75
CA LEU A 21 -9.31 -0.44 -3.98
C LEU A 21 -10.10 0.88 -4.08
N ALA A 22 -9.46 2.02 -3.89
CA ALA A 22 -10.13 3.32 -3.99
C ALA A 22 -10.72 3.55 -5.39
N ASP A 23 -9.99 3.17 -6.43
CA ASP A 23 -10.43 3.27 -7.82
C ASP A 23 -11.60 2.33 -8.09
N PHE A 24 -11.54 1.09 -7.60
CA PHE A 24 -12.65 0.13 -7.67
C PHE A 24 -13.91 0.64 -6.96
N VAL A 25 -13.77 1.19 -5.75
CA VAL A 25 -14.89 1.77 -5.00
C VAL A 25 -15.48 2.96 -5.75
N ARG A 26 -14.64 3.84 -6.31
CA ARG A 26 -15.08 5.00 -7.08
C ARG A 26 -15.83 4.58 -8.35
N SER A 27 -15.32 3.60 -9.09
CA SER A 27 -15.93 3.13 -10.33
C SER A 27 -17.21 2.33 -10.11
N SER A 28 -17.35 1.70 -8.94
CA SER A 28 -18.52 0.85 -8.60
C SER A 28 -19.73 1.64 -8.07
N GLY A 29 -19.58 2.96 -7.86
CA GLY A 29 -20.65 3.81 -7.35
C GLY A 29 -20.97 3.59 -5.87
N PRO A 30 -22.11 4.10 -5.38
CA PRO A 30 -22.49 4.01 -3.97
C PRO A 30 -22.64 2.56 -3.46
N VAL A 31 -22.12 2.26 -2.28
CA VAL A 31 -22.16 0.91 -1.66
C VAL A 31 -23.59 0.32 -1.58
N LYS A 32 -24.60 1.18 -1.38
CA LYS A 32 -26.02 0.76 -1.34
C LYS A 32 -26.51 0.12 -2.64
N GLU A 33 -25.85 0.43 -3.76
CA GLU A 33 -26.19 -0.04 -5.12
C GLU A 33 -25.35 -1.27 -5.53
N TRP A 34 -24.39 -1.68 -4.69
CA TRP A 34 -23.52 -2.81 -5.01
C TRP A 34 -24.28 -4.14 -4.95
N ASN A 35 -24.17 -4.89 -6.04
CA ASN A 35 -24.58 -6.29 -6.11
C ASN A 35 -23.60 -7.21 -5.32
N ALA A 36 -23.94 -8.49 -5.22
CA ALA A 36 -23.14 -9.47 -4.49
C ALA A 36 -21.69 -9.60 -5.01
N LEU A 37 -21.49 -9.58 -6.33
CA LEU A 37 -20.16 -9.73 -6.95
C LEU A 37 -19.26 -8.53 -6.62
N VAL A 38 -19.80 -7.32 -6.71
CA VAL A 38 -19.06 -6.09 -6.38
C VAL A 38 -18.66 -6.09 -4.90
N ARG A 39 -19.57 -6.52 -4.01
CA ARG A 39 -19.27 -6.64 -2.57
C ARG A 39 -18.20 -7.67 -2.28
N GLU A 40 -18.26 -8.83 -2.94
CA GLU A 40 -17.27 -9.89 -2.76
C GLU A 40 -15.88 -9.44 -3.22
N GLU A 41 -15.78 -8.82 -4.39
CA GLU A 41 -14.52 -8.33 -4.94
C GLU A 41 -13.96 -7.15 -4.11
N ALA A 42 -14.81 -6.22 -3.66
CA ALA A 42 -14.40 -5.19 -2.69
C ALA A 42 -13.84 -5.82 -1.42
N GLY A 43 -14.52 -6.83 -0.87
CA GLY A 43 -14.07 -7.55 0.32
C GLY A 43 -12.75 -8.30 0.11
N ARG A 44 -12.54 -8.90 -1.06
CA ARG A 44 -11.27 -9.56 -1.42
C ARG A 44 -10.14 -8.54 -1.46
N ARG A 45 -10.33 -7.40 -2.13
CA ARG A 45 -9.33 -6.32 -2.23
C ARG A 45 -9.01 -5.72 -0.87
N GLN A 46 -10.03 -5.49 -0.05
CA GLN A 46 -9.86 -5.00 1.32
C GLN A 46 -9.02 -5.96 2.16
N ARG A 47 -9.31 -7.27 2.11
CA ARG A 47 -8.53 -8.27 2.85
C ARG A 47 -7.06 -8.35 2.39
N SER A 48 -6.82 -8.27 1.09
CA SER A 48 -5.46 -8.20 0.53
C SER A 48 -4.70 -7.00 1.10
N LEU A 49 -5.31 -5.81 1.05
CA LEU A 49 -4.71 -4.60 1.58
C LEU A 49 -4.40 -4.72 3.08
N GLU A 50 -5.33 -5.26 3.86
CA GLU A 50 -5.14 -5.49 5.29
C GLU A 50 -4.02 -6.48 5.60
N GLU A 51 -3.83 -7.50 4.76
CA GLU A 51 -2.73 -8.46 4.90
C GLU A 51 -1.37 -7.82 4.59
N SER A 52 -1.30 -7.04 3.52
CA SER A 52 -0.11 -6.27 3.14
C SER A 52 0.25 -5.21 4.21
N ASP A 53 -0.73 -4.44 4.70
CA ASP A 53 -0.54 -3.45 5.78
C ASP A 53 -0.08 -4.15 7.08
N ARG A 54 -0.69 -5.28 7.44
CA ARG A 54 -0.29 -6.05 8.64
C ARG A 54 1.12 -6.61 8.53
N THR A 55 1.51 -7.08 7.34
CA THR A 55 2.86 -7.58 7.10
C THR A 55 3.89 -6.46 7.25
N LEU A 56 3.60 -5.29 6.70
CA LEU A 56 4.46 -4.11 6.82
C LEU A 56 4.57 -3.65 8.27
N ASP A 57 3.46 -3.65 9.01
CA ASP A 57 3.41 -3.24 10.41
C ASP A 57 4.22 -4.14 11.34
N ARG A 58 4.39 -5.42 10.99
CA ARG A 58 5.25 -6.37 11.71
C ARG A 58 6.71 -6.25 11.29
N ALA A 59 6.98 -6.14 10.00
CA ALA A 59 8.34 -6.17 9.47
C ALA A 59 9.14 -4.89 9.80
N VAL A 60 8.47 -3.74 9.95
CA VAL A 60 9.15 -2.47 10.28
C VAL A 60 9.80 -2.49 11.68
N PRO A 61 9.10 -2.90 12.75
CA PRO A 61 9.71 -3.08 14.07
C PRO A 61 10.88 -4.07 14.10
N ASP A 62 10.82 -5.16 13.31
CA ASP A 62 11.90 -6.16 13.28
C ASP A 62 13.23 -5.58 12.74
N GLU A 63 13.14 -4.51 11.94
CA GLU A 63 14.28 -3.83 11.30
C GLU A 63 14.68 -2.53 12.05
N ALA A 64 13.98 -2.19 13.14
CA ALA A 64 14.17 -0.94 13.88
C ALA A 64 14.01 -1.16 15.41
N PRO A 65 15.10 -1.24 16.18
CA PRO A 65 15.07 -1.61 17.60
C PRO A 65 14.43 -0.57 18.54
N THR A 66 14.15 0.65 18.09
CA THR A 66 13.49 1.68 18.91
C THR A 66 12.30 2.29 18.20
N GLU A 67 11.35 2.84 18.97
CA GLU A 67 10.19 3.53 18.41
C GLU A 67 10.57 4.71 17.49
N ASP A 68 11.62 5.46 17.86
CA ASP A 68 12.12 6.56 17.03
C ASP A 68 12.65 6.04 15.69
N GLN A 69 13.39 4.93 15.70
CA GLN A 69 13.87 4.30 14.48
C GLN A 69 12.72 3.73 13.64
N VAL A 70 11.68 3.15 14.26
CA VAL A 70 10.45 2.74 13.56
C VAL A 70 9.82 3.93 12.84
N ARG A 71 9.67 5.07 13.54
CA ARG A 71 9.11 6.31 12.95
C ARG A 71 9.97 6.82 11.80
N GLU A 72 11.29 6.83 11.96
CA GLU A 72 12.22 7.20 10.89
C GLU A 72 12.16 6.25 9.69
N LEU A 73 12.07 4.94 9.93
CA LEU A 73 11.96 3.92 8.89
C LEU A 73 10.69 4.12 8.08
N ARG A 74 9.54 4.28 8.74
CA ARG A 74 8.25 4.52 8.07
C ARG A 74 8.29 5.78 7.21
N ARG A 75 8.92 6.86 7.71
CA ARG A 75 9.12 8.08 6.93
C ARG A 75 10.02 7.83 5.71
N ALA A 76 11.11 7.08 5.88
CA ALA A 76 12.00 6.73 4.78
C ALA A 76 11.31 5.86 3.72
N LEU A 77 10.56 4.85 4.14
CA LEU A 77 9.75 3.99 3.28
C LEU A 77 8.72 4.79 2.49
N SER A 78 7.93 5.62 3.17
CA SER A 78 6.93 6.47 2.53
C SER A 78 7.55 7.38 1.47
N ARG A 79 8.69 8.01 1.77
CA ARG A 79 9.41 8.86 0.80
C ARG A 79 9.93 8.05 -0.39
N ARG A 80 10.60 6.92 -0.16
CA ARG A 80 11.16 6.08 -1.24
C ARG A 80 10.04 5.53 -2.13
N ALA A 81 9.00 4.98 -1.54
CA ALA A 81 7.86 4.45 -2.29
C ALA A 81 7.15 5.55 -3.09
N GLY A 82 6.96 6.75 -2.51
CA GLY A 82 6.41 7.91 -3.21
C GLY A 82 7.25 8.32 -4.43
N ILE A 83 8.59 8.38 -4.29
CA ILE A 83 9.49 8.66 -5.42
C ILE A 83 9.40 7.57 -6.49
N SER A 84 9.39 6.30 -6.09
CA SER A 84 9.28 5.17 -7.02
C SER A 84 7.96 5.18 -7.79
N LEU A 85 6.84 5.51 -7.13
CA LEU A 85 5.53 5.64 -7.77
C LEU A 85 5.47 6.85 -8.70
N ALA A 86 6.02 7.99 -8.30
CA ALA A 86 6.08 9.19 -9.15
C ALA A 86 6.89 8.94 -10.43
N LYS A 87 7.98 8.18 -10.35
CA LYS A 87 8.76 7.76 -11.52
C LYS A 87 7.96 6.87 -12.46
N GLN A 88 7.19 5.92 -11.92
CA GLN A 88 6.32 5.06 -12.72
C GLN A 88 5.18 5.83 -13.39
N GLY A 89 4.61 6.85 -12.71
CA GLY A 89 3.56 7.70 -13.28
C GLY A 89 4.06 8.79 -14.23
N SER A 90 5.36 9.08 -14.23
CA SER A 90 6.01 10.07 -15.11
C SER A 90 6.64 9.42 -16.35
N ASP A 91 6.38 8.13 -16.60
CA ASP A 91 6.83 7.40 -17.78
C ASP A 91 5.66 7.26 -18.79
N PRO A 92 5.47 8.22 -19.72
CA PRO A 92 4.49 8.11 -20.80
C PRO A 92 5.02 7.25 -21.97
N GLY A 93 5.83 6.22 -21.72
CA GLY A 93 6.60 5.54 -22.75
C GLY A 93 6.66 4.01 -22.64
N ALA A 94 5.57 3.34 -23.03
CA ALA A 94 5.63 2.06 -23.75
C ALA A 94 4.34 1.85 -24.57
#